data_AF-A0A812JEY9-F1
#
_entry.id   AF-A0A812JEY9-F1
#
_cell.length_a   1.000
_cell.length_b   1.000
_cell.length_c   1.000
_cell.angle_alpha   90.00
_cell.angle_beta   90.00
_cell.angle_gamma   90.00
#
_symmetry.space_group_name_H-M   'P 1'
#
loop_
_entity.id
_entity.type
_entity.pdbx_description
1 polymer ?
#
loop_
_entity_poly.entity_id
_entity_poly.type
_entity_poly.pdbx_seq_one_letter_code
_entity_poly.pdbx_strand_id
1 'polypeptide(L)'
;MSNWMIPPPPPPVAPGPAPTTMPPQTSMPPPPAPPAMPSQSSAPPPVLSKETAAARGNRGPSYEARGENMRTQLANFSQGIGEVKTTLALHGEKMTEMHAALLRLDRQGKETLEVQEKLHKLEMQKALDAQLLEHKASVDKLNGQHQAEFWKWKKANEDFNVENKRLLNEAQLKDQEIRTLKTDFKESERQNRVLRQRLEDIEFQA
;
A
#
# COMPACT_ATOMS: atom_id res chain seq x y z
N MET A 1 41.84 -19.27 -38.87
CA MET A 1 41.68 -19.77 -37.48
C MET A 1 41.15 -18.62 -36.66
N SER A 2 39.85 -18.59 -36.35
CA SER A 2 39.23 -17.49 -35.60
C SER A 2 38.84 -18.00 -34.22
N ASN A 3 39.51 -17.46 -33.19
CA ASN A 3 39.24 -17.74 -31.79
C ASN A 3 37.85 -17.18 -31.43
N TRP A 4 36.87 -18.04 -31.21
CA TRP A 4 35.59 -17.62 -30.64
C TRP A 4 35.81 -17.38 -29.15
N MET A 5 36.03 -16.12 -28.79
CA MET A 5 35.97 -15.64 -27.42
C MET A 5 34.60 -15.97 -26.84
N ILE A 6 34.57 -16.89 -25.88
CA ILE A 6 33.39 -17.14 -25.05
C ILE A 6 33.24 -15.89 -24.17
N PRO A 7 32.11 -15.16 -24.24
CA PRO A 7 31.89 -14.03 -23.35
C PRO A 7 31.82 -14.55 -21.91
N PRO A 8 32.50 -13.89 -20.95
CA PRO A 8 32.49 -14.33 -19.57
C PRO A 8 31.05 -14.28 -19.00
N PRO A 9 30.71 -15.22 -18.10
CA PRO A 9 29.37 -15.29 -17.51
C PRO A 9 29.06 -14.00 -16.73
N PRO A 10 27.77 -13.59 -16.69
CA PRO A 10 27.36 -12.38 -15.99
C PRO A 10 27.61 -12.49 -14.48
N PRO A 11 27.99 -11.38 -13.81
CA PRO A 11 28.27 -11.38 -12.38
C PRO A 11 27.01 -11.71 -11.56
N PRO A 12 27.16 -12.34 -10.38
CA PRO A 12 26.03 -12.67 -9.52
C PRO A 12 25.27 -11.40 -9.11
N VAL A 13 23.95 -11.46 -9.26
CA VAL A 13 23.02 -10.39 -8.88
C VAL A 13 23.21 -10.09 -7.39
N ALA A 14 23.61 -8.85 -7.08
CA ALA A 14 23.79 -8.41 -5.70
C ALA A 14 22.47 -8.57 -4.91
N PRO A 15 22.52 -9.03 -3.65
CA PRO A 15 21.33 -9.12 -2.81
C PRO A 15 20.70 -7.73 -2.68
N GLY A 16 19.41 -7.64 -3.01
CA GLY A 16 18.65 -6.39 -2.99
C GLY A 16 18.68 -5.72 -1.61
N PRO A 17 18.43 -4.40 -1.56
CA PRO A 17 18.49 -3.63 -0.32
C PRO A 17 17.52 -4.19 0.72
N ALA A 18 18.01 -4.36 1.95
CA ALA A 18 17.21 -4.79 3.09
C ALA A 18 16.02 -3.84 3.31
N PRO A 19 14.85 -4.35 3.73
CA PRO A 19 13.66 -3.55 3.95
C PRO A 19 13.94 -2.49 5.03
N THR A 20 13.73 -1.23 4.65
CA THR A 20 13.86 -0.07 5.54
C THR A 20 12.78 -0.13 6.62
N THR A 21 13.17 -0.53 7.83
CA THR A 21 12.37 -0.35 9.05
C THR A 21 12.08 1.13 9.26
N MET A 22 10.81 1.52 9.16
CA MET A 22 10.38 2.86 9.52
C MET A 22 10.54 3.08 11.05
N PRO A 23 11.02 4.26 11.48
CA PRO A 23 11.19 4.59 12.88
C PRO A 23 9.83 4.71 13.60
N PRO A 24 9.76 4.40 14.90
CA PRO A 24 8.53 4.59 15.69
C PRO A 24 8.18 6.08 15.74
N GLN A 25 6.99 6.44 15.28
CA GLN A 25 6.48 7.80 15.45
C GLN A 25 6.05 8.02 16.90
N THR A 26 6.92 8.75 17.59
CA THR A 26 6.72 9.74 18.64
C THR A 26 5.34 9.78 19.33
N SER A 27 5.38 9.41 20.60
CA SER A 27 4.41 9.70 21.66
C SER A 27 3.74 11.09 21.55
N MET A 28 2.41 11.12 21.60
CA MET A 28 1.67 12.35 21.92
C MET A 28 2.20 12.95 23.24
N PRO A 29 2.33 14.28 23.35
CA PRO A 29 2.59 14.93 24.62
C PRO A 29 1.40 14.70 25.57
N PRO A 30 1.64 14.54 26.88
CA PRO A 30 0.56 14.37 27.85
C PRO A 30 -0.37 15.60 27.86
N PRO A 31 -1.68 15.41 28.05
CA PRO A 31 -2.61 16.52 28.16
C PRO A 31 -2.25 17.41 29.36
N PRO A 32 -2.40 18.74 29.25
CA PRO A 32 -2.14 19.65 30.35
C PRO A 32 -3.02 19.30 31.54
N ALA A 33 -2.42 19.25 32.73
CA ALA A 33 -3.13 18.97 33.96
C ALA A 33 -4.26 19.99 34.18
N PRO A 34 -5.44 19.56 34.67
CA PRO A 34 -6.55 20.46 34.93
C PRO A 34 -6.15 21.53 35.97
N PRO A 35 -6.62 22.78 35.81
CA PRO A 35 -6.33 23.86 36.74
C PRO A 35 -6.81 23.50 38.15
N ALA A 36 -5.96 23.74 39.15
CA ALA A 36 -6.30 23.52 40.55
C ALA A 36 -7.54 24.35 40.91
N MET A 37 -8.61 23.68 41.34
CA MET A 37 -9.79 24.35 41.87
C MET A 37 -9.38 25.13 43.14
N PRO A 38 -9.81 26.40 43.31
CA PRO A 38 -9.59 27.12 44.55
C PRO A 38 -10.36 26.43 45.68
N SER A 39 -9.62 25.92 46.65
CA SER A 39 -10.14 25.39 47.90
C SER A 39 -10.79 26.55 48.68
N GLN A 40 -12.11 26.67 48.61
CA GLN A 40 -12.84 27.60 49.47
C GLN A 40 -12.90 27.00 50.89
N SER A 41 -12.00 27.51 51.72
CA SER A 41 -12.01 27.39 53.17
C SER A 41 -13.41 27.64 53.73
N SER A 42 -13.99 26.61 54.34
CA SER A 42 -15.15 26.72 55.21
C SER A 42 -14.75 27.42 56.50
N ALA A 43 -14.95 28.74 56.58
CA ALA A 43 -15.01 29.42 57.85
C ALA A 43 -16.43 29.24 58.43
N PRO A 44 -16.62 28.55 59.56
CA PRO A 44 -17.93 28.45 60.20
C PRO A 44 -18.36 29.83 60.73
N PRO A 45 -19.67 30.16 60.74
CA PRO A 45 -20.15 31.38 61.38
C PRO A 45 -19.85 31.32 62.90
N PRO A 46 -19.52 32.47 63.53
CA PRO A 46 -19.13 32.51 64.93
C PRO A 46 -20.27 32.06 65.85
N VAL A 47 -19.95 31.11 66.72
CA VAL A 47 -20.81 30.63 67.81
C VAL A 47 -20.97 31.75 68.83
N LEU A 48 -22.21 32.19 69.04
CA LEU A 48 -22.58 33.16 70.08
C LEU A 48 -22.56 32.45 71.45
N SER A 49 -21.46 32.60 72.19
CA SER A 49 -21.37 32.20 73.59
C SER A 49 -22.38 32.98 74.43
N LYS A 50 -23.29 32.26 75.10
CA LYS A 50 -24.17 32.80 76.15
C LYS A 50 -23.40 32.85 77.47
N GLU A 51 -23.20 34.03 78.06
CA GLU A 51 -23.22 34.21 79.52
C GLU A 51 -23.44 35.68 79.94
N THR A 52 -24.62 35.91 80.50
CA THR A 52 -25.01 36.80 81.63
C THR A 52 -24.51 38.25 81.77
N ALA A 53 -25.43 39.17 81.43
CA ALA A 53 -26.09 40.16 82.28
C ALA A 53 -25.30 40.95 83.37
N ALA A 54 -25.23 42.28 83.18
CA ALA A 54 -25.44 43.27 84.24
C ALA A 54 -25.79 44.67 83.66
N ALA A 55 -27.03 45.10 83.92
CA ALA A 55 -27.52 46.48 84.13
C ALA A 55 -26.91 47.68 83.37
N ARG A 56 -27.62 48.15 82.33
CA ARG A 56 -27.97 49.57 82.12
C ARG A 56 -29.08 49.67 81.07
N GLY A 57 -30.06 50.54 81.31
CA GLY A 57 -31.35 50.62 80.63
C GLY A 57 -31.28 50.62 79.10
N ASN A 58 -31.50 49.44 78.50
CA ASN A 58 -31.79 49.28 77.09
C ASN A 58 -33.32 49.35 76.92
N ARG A 59 -33.84 50.43 76.33
CA ARG A 59 -35.10 50.31 75.56
C ARG A 59 -34.79 49.42 74.37
N GLY A 60 -34.81 48.10 74.60
CA GLY A 60 -34.72 47.12 73.54
C GLY A 60 -35.85 47.38 72.55
N PRO A 61 -35.63 47.11 71.25
CA PRO A 61 -36.65 47.31 70.23
C PRO A 61 -37.97 46.68 70.70
N SER A 62 -39.07 47.44 70.57
CA SER A 62 -40.41 46.96 70.92
C SER A 62 -40.67 45.63 70.20
N TYR A 63 -41.51 44.79 70.77
CA TYR A 63 -41.88 43.52 70.11
C TYR A 63 -42.41 43.74 68.68
N GLU A 64 -43.01 44.90 68.40
CA GLU A 64 -43.39 45.33 67.05
C GLU A 64 -42.19 45.52 66.12
N ALA A 65 -41.12 46.20 66.56
CA ALA A 65 -39.90 46.39 65.75
C ALA A 65 -39.16 45.06 65.48
N ARG A 66 -39.23 44.10 66.42
CA ARG A 66 -38.72 42.74 66.19
C ARG A 66 -39.59 41.95 65.20
N GLY A 67 -40.91 42.10 65.27
CA GLY A 67 -41.85 41.48 64.33
C GLY A 67 -41.71 42.04 62.90
N GLU A 68 -41.45 43.33 62.76
CA GLU A 68 -41.20 43.96 61.45
C GLU A 68 -39.90 43.44 60.82
N ASN A 69 -38.82 43.37 61.60
CA ASN A 69 -37.53 42.89 61.11
C ASN A 69 -37.59 41.40 60.69
N MET A 70 -38.34 40.56 61.41
CA MET A 70 -38.59 39.17 61.01
C MET A 70 -39.41 39.08 59.71
N ARG A 71 -40.40 39.94 59.51
CA ARG A 71 -41.18 39.99 58.25
C ARG A 71 -40.31 40.42 57.08
N THR A 72 -39.46 41.43 57.25
CA THR A 72 -38.50 41.85 56.21
C THR A 72 -37.49 40.76 55.90
N GLN A 73 -36.94 40.07 56.92
CA GLN A 73 -36.03 38.94 56.69
C GLN A 73 -36.72 37.77 55.97
N LEU A 74 -37.98 37.47 56.32
CA LEU A 74 -38.75 36.41 55.65
C LEU A 74 -39.09 36.79 54.20
N ALA A 75 -39.42 38.05 53.93
CA ALA A 75 -39.67 38.55 52.58
C ALA A 75 -38.39 38.47 51.73
N ASN A 76 -37.26 38.93 52.25
CA ASN A 76 -35.96 38.86 51.57
C ASN A 76 -35.52 37.40 51.33
N PHE A 77 -35.75 36.51 52.29
CA PHE A 77 -35.46 35.08 52.13
C PHE A 77 -36.35 34.44 51.06
N SER A 78 -37.64 34.78 51.05
CA SER A 78 -38.59 34.29 50.03
C SER A 78 -38.23 34.79 48.63
N GLN A 79 -37.81 36.05 48.52
CA GLN A 79 -37.29 36.62 47.28
C GLN A 79 -36.01 35.91 46.83
N GLY A 80 -35.06 35.67 47.75
CA GLY A 80 -33.83 34.93 47.46
C GLY A 80 -34.11 33.51 46.95
N ILE A 81 -35.11 32.80 47.51
CA ILE A 81 -35.54 31.49 46.97
C ILE A 81 -36.12 31.64 45.56
N GLY A 82 -36.86 32.71 45.28
CA GLY A 82 -37.36 33.03 43.94
C GLY A 82 -36.23 33.20 42.92
N GLU A 83 -35.21 33.99 43.27
CA GLU A 83 -34.01 34.23 42.44
C GLU A 83 -33.18 32.96 42.23
N VAL A 84 -33.07 32.09 43.24
CA VAL A 84 -32.43 30.78 43.11
C VAL A 84 -33.23 29.87 42.16
N LYS A 85 -34.56 29.89 42.22
CA LYS A 85 -35.40 29.10 41.29
C LYS A 85 -35.28 29.56 39.85
N THR A 86 -35.24 30.87 39.60
CA THR A 86 -35.10 31.41 38.23
C THR A 86 -33.72 31.11 37.67
N THR A 87 -32.66 31.27 38.47
CA THR A 87 -31.29 30.91 38.06
C THR A 87 -31.12 29.41 37.82
N LEU A 88 -31.76 28.56 38.63
CA LEU A 88 -31.77 27.11 38.42
C LEU A 88 -32.49 26.72 37.11
N ALA A 89 -33.63 27.35 36.82
CA ALA A 89 -34.34 27.13 35.55
C ALA A 89 -33.48 27.53 34.35
N LEU A 90 -32.83 28.70 34.40
CA LEU A 90 -31.95 29.21 33.34
C LEU A 90 -30.72 28.31 33.13
N HIS A 91 -30.14 27.77 34.21
CA HIS A 91 -29.08 26.77 34.09
C HIS A 91 -29.58 25.44 33.51
N GLY A 92 -30.79 25.00 33.89
CA GLY A 92 -31.43 23.82 33.33
C GLY A 92 -31.59 23.93 31.81
N GLU A 93 -32.11 25.06 31.32
CA GLU A 93 -32.23 25.36 29.88
C GLU A 93 -30.86 25.30 29.20
N LYS A 94 -29.85 26.00 29.73
CA LYS A 94 -28.48 25.97 29.18
C LYS A 94 -27.87 24.57 29.15
N MET A 95 -28.13 23.74 30.16
CA MET A 95 -27.67 22.34 30.19
C MET A 95 -28.34 21.51 29.10
N THR A 96 -29.64 21.71 28.85
CA THR A 96 -30.34 21.01 27.75
C THR A 96 -29.82 21.44 26.38
N GLU A 97 -29.56 22.73 26.17
CA GLU A 97 -28.96 23.24 24.94
C GLU A 97 -27.55 22.68 24.72
N MET A 98 -26.72 22.66 25.76
CA MET A 98 -25.38 22.10 25.71
C MET A 98 -25.42 20.60 25.41
N HIS A 99 -26.34 19.85 26.04
CA HIS A 99 -26.51 18.43 25.75
C HIS A 99 -26.91 18.19 24.29
N ALA A 100 -27.86 18.97 23.75
CA ALA A 100 -28.25 18.90 22.36
C ALA A 100 -27.12 19.29 21.40
N ALA A 101 -26.22 20.21 21.79
CA ALA A 101 -25.03 20.54 21.02
C ALA A 101 -24.00 19.39 21.01
N LEU A 102 -23.77 18.75 22.16
CA LEU A 102 -22.87 17.60 22.27
C LEU A 102 -23.35 16.41 21.44
N LEU A 103 -24.65 16.12 21.44
CA LEU A 103 -25.22 15.05 20.60
C LEU A 103 -25.05 15.35 19.10
N ARG A 104 -25.19 16.61 18.69
CA ARG A 104 -24.94 17.02 17.29
C ARG A 104 -23.47 16.87 16.92
N LEU A 105 -22.55 17.26 17.81
CA LEU A 105 -21.11 17.10 17.60
C LEU A 105 -20.71 15.63 17.51
N ASP A 106 -21.23 14.75 18.37
CA ASP A 106 -20.96 13.31 18.31
C ASP A 106 -21.42 12.71 16.97
N ARG A 107 -22.62 13.10 16.50
CA ARG A 107 -23.11 12.69 15.18
C ARG A 107 -22.21 13.17 14.05
N GLN A 108 -21.81 14.44 14.06
CA GLN A 108 -20.90 14.99 13.05
C GLN A 108 -19.52 14.31 13.09
N GLY A 109 -19.02 13.98 14.28
CA GLY A 109 -17.78 13.24 14.46
C GLY A 109 -17.83 11.85 13.82
N LYS A 110 -18.94 11.13 14.02
CA LYS A 110 -19.17 9.82 13.39
C LYS A 110 -19.27 9.91 11.86
N GLU A 111 -20.02 10.87 11.34
CA GLU A 111 -20.13 11.11 9.89
C GLU A 111 -18.77 11.46 9.27
N THR A 112 -17.96 12.28 9.97
CA THR A 112 -16.60 12.63 9.53
C THR A 112 -15.68 11.41 9.51
N LEU A 113 -15.73 10.55 10.54
CA LEU A 113 -14.96 9.31 10.59
C LEU A 113 -15.35 8.36 9.45
N GLU A 114 -16.64 8.21 9.14
CA GLU A 114 -17.11 7.37 8.04
C GLU A 114 -16.61 7.89 6.68
N VAL A 115 -16.63 9.21 6.47
CA VAL A 115 -16.09 9.84 5.25
C VAL A 115 -14.57 9.61 5.14
N GLN A 116 -13.84 9.73 6.25
CA GLN A 116 -12.39 9.48 6.28
C GLN A 116 -12.07 8.02 5.95
N GLU A 117 -12.84 7.07 6.47
CA GLU A 117 -12.66 5.65 6.15
C GLU A 117 -12.95 5.35 4.67
N LYS A 118 -14.01 5.94 4.10
CA LYS A 118 -14.33 5.82 2.68
C LYS A 118 -13.23 6.42 1.81
N LEU A 119 -12.72 7.59 2.18
CA LEU A 119 -11.64 8.26 1.46
C LEU A 119 -10.35 7.41 1.48
N HIS A 120 -9.99 6.87 2.64
CA HIS A 120 -8.84 5.98 2.76
C HIS A 120 -8.99 4.70 1.91
N LYS A 121 -10.16 4.07 1.92
CA LYS A 121 -10.46 2.91 1.05
C LYS A 121 -10.32 3.27 -0.44
N LEU A 122 -10.78 4.44 -0.86
CA LEU A 122 -10.64 4.92 -2.24
C LEU A 122 -9.17 5.16 -2.61
N GLU A 123 -8.36 5.70 -1.71
CA GLU A 123 -6.92 5.88 -1.94
C GLU A 123 -6.20 4.55 -2.09
N MET A 124 -6.51 3.57 -1.23
CA MET A 124 -5.96 2.22 -1.35
C MET A 124 -6.37 1.55 -2.67
N GLN A 125 -7.63 1.72 -3.10
CA GLN A 125 -8.08 1.20 -4.39
C GLN A 125 -7.32 1.84 -5.56
N LYS A 126 -7.12 3.16 -5.55
CA LYS A 126 -6.35 3.86 -6.59
C LYS A 126 -4.89 3.39 -6.64
N ALA A 127 -4.27 3.16 -5.49
CA ALA A 127 -2.90 2.63 -5.43
C ALA A 127 -2.82 1.21 -6.00
N LEU A 128 -3.79 0.35 -5.68
CA LEU A 128 -3.89 -1.00 -6.24
C LEU A 128 -4.10 -0.97 -7.75
N ASP A 129 -5.01 -0.13 -8.25
CA ASP A 129 -5.29 0.01 -9.69
C ASP A 129 -4.05 0.50 -10.45
N ALA A 130 -3.27 1.41 -9.86
CA ALA A 130 -2.00 1.88 -10.43
C ALA A 130 -0.98 0.73 -10.53
N GLN A 131 -0.82 -0.07 -9.46
CA GLN A 131 0.07 -1.24 -9.49
C GLN A 131 -0.39 -2.28 -10.53
N LEU A 132 -1.68 -2.56 -10.61
CA LEU A 132 -2.22 -3.49 -11.60
C LEU A 132 -1.97 -3.00 -13.03
N LEU A 133 -2.07 -1.70 -13.28
CA LEU A 133 -1.77 -1.10 -14.57
C LEU A 133 -0.29 -1.25 -14.92
N GLU A 134 0.62 -0.97 -13.98
CA GLU A 134 2.06 -1.15 -14.15
C GLU A 134 2.43 -2.62 -14.43
N HIS A 135 1.87 -3.55 -13.65
CA HIS A 135 2.07 -4.98 -13.85
C HIS A 135 1.54 -5.43 -15.21
N LYS A 136 0.37 -4.96 -15.63
CA LYS A 136 -0.20 -5.26 -16.95
C LYS A 136 0.70 -4.76 -18.07
N ALA A 137 1.19 -3.52 -17.99
CA ALA A 137 2.12 -2.96 -18.98
C ALA A 137 3.43 -3.76 -19.06
N SER A 138 3.93 -4.25 -17.91
CA SER A 138 5.11 -5.13 -17.86
C SER A 138 4.87 -6.48 -18.55
N VAL A 139 3.71 -7.10 -18.29
CA VAL A 139 3.30 -8.35 -18.93
C VAL A 139 3.16 -8.17 -20.44
N ASP A 140 2.51 -7.10 -20.90
CA ASP A 140 2.33 -6.81 -22.33
C ASP A 140 3.69 -6.58 -23.02
N LYS A 141 4.64 -5.90 -22.34
CA LYS A 141 6.00 -5.71 -22.84
C LYS A 141 6.75 -7.04 -22.98
N LEU A 142 6.72 -7.90 -21.96
CA LEU A 142 7.36 -9.23 -22.02
C LEU A 142 6.72 -10.10 -23.09
N ASN A 143 5.40 -10.07 -23.23
CA ASN A 143 4.69 -10.79 -24.27
C ASN A 143 5.11 -10.30 -25.67
N GLY A 144 5.21 -8.98 -25.88
CA GLY A 144 5.73 -8.40 -27.12
C GLY A 144 7.16 -8.84 -27.44
N GLN A 145 8.04 -8.90 -26.43
CA GLN A 145 9.42 -9.39 -26.57
C GLN A 145 9.45 -10.87 -26.95
N HIS A 146 8.72 -11.72 -26.23
CA HIS A 146 8.66 -13.15 -26.51
C HIS A 146 8.05 -13.46 -27.89
N GLN A 147 7.03 -12.71 -28.32
CA GLN A 147 6.48 -12.85 -29.68
C GLN A 147 7.53 -12.50 -30.74
N ALA A 148 8.27 -11.41 -30.54
CA ALA A 148 9.34 -11.04 -31.46
C ALA A 148 10.45 -12.11 -31.52
N GLU A 149 10.84 -12.69 -30.39
CA GLU A 149 11.80 -13.79 -30.33
C GLU A 149 11.27 -15.07 -30.99
N PHE A 150 9.99 -15.40 -30.76
CA PHE A 150 9.33 -16.53 -31.39
C PHE A 150 9.37 -16.44 -32.92
N TRP A 151 9.05 -15.28 -33.49
CA TRP A 151 9.09 -15.09 -34.94
C TRP A 151 10.51 -15.17 -35.51
N LYS A 152 11.51 -14.67 -34.77
CA LYS A 152 12.93 -14.81 -35.16
C LYS A 152 13.35 -16.29 -35.18
N TRP A 153 13.02 -17.03 -34.11
CA TRP A 153 13.34 -18.45 -34.02
C TRP A 153 12.62 -19.26 -35.11
N LYS A 154 11.33 -18.98 -35.34
CA LYS A 154 10.54 -19.63 -36.39
C LYS A 154 11.17 -19.41 -37.77
N LYS A 155 11.54 -18.16 -38.10
CA LYS A 155 12.21 -17.83 -39.36
C LYS A 155 13.56 -18.53 -39.49
N ALA A 156 14.39 -18.50 -38.44
CA ALA A 156 15.68 -19.19 -38.44
C ALA A 156 15.52 -20.72 -38.66
N ASN A 157 14.47 -21.31 -38.09
CA ASN A 157 14.16 -22.72 -38.29
C ASN A 157 13.65 -23.03 -39.71
N GLU A 158 12.89 -22.11 -40.32
CA GLU A 158 12.49 -22.21 -41.73
C GLU A 158 13.71 -22.10 -42.66
N ASP A 159 14.59 -21.13 -42.44
CA ASP A 159 15.83 -20.94 -43.19
C ASP A 159 16.75 -22.18 -43.07
N PHE A 160 16.88 -22.74 -41.86
CA PHE A 160 17.63 -23.98 -41.62
C PHE A 160 17.04 -25.17 -42.40
N ASN A 161 15.71 -25.31 -42.44
CA ASN A 161 15.06 -26.38 -43.19
C ASN A 161 15.25 -26.24 -44.70
N VAL A 162 15.24 -25.01 -45.22
CA VAL A 162 15.54 -24.75 -46.64
C VAL A 162 16.98 -25.15 -46.96
N GLU A 163 17.94 -24.73 -46.14
CA GLU A 163 19.35 -25.05 -46.35
C GLU A 163 19.63 -26.56 -46.22
N ASN A 164 19.00 -27.24 -45.26
CA ASN A 164 19.14 -28.69 -45.12
C ASN A 164 18.61 -29.43 -46.37
N LYS A 165 17.47 -29.02 -46.93
CA LYS A 165 16.98 -29.56 -48.20
C LYS A 165 17.93 -29.28 -49.36
N ARG A 166 18.54 -28.09 -49.42
CA ARG A 166 19.54 -27.74 -50.43
C ARG A 166 20.74 -28.69 -50.35
N LEU A 167 21.29 -28.87 -49.16
CA LEU A 167 22.43 -29.77 -48.90
C LEU A 167 22.09 -31.23 -49.20
N LEU A 168 20.88 -31.69 -48.88
CA LEU A 168 20.44 -33.05 -49.19
C LEU A 168 20.38 -33.28 -50.70
N ASN A 169 19.85 -32.33 -51.48
CA ASN A 169 19.82 -32.42 -52.94
C ASN A 169 21.23 -32.41 -53.54
N GLU A 170 22.12 -31.55 -53.01
CA GLU A 170 23.52 -31.50 -53.44
C GLU A 170 24.24 -32.83 -53.17
N ALA A 171 24.05 -33.41 -51.99
CA ALA A 171 24.59 -34.72 -51.63
C ALA A 171 24.05 -35.83 -52.56
N GLN A 172 22.75 -35.85 -52.83
CA GLN A 172 22.15 -36.82 -53.74
C GLN A 172 22.70 -36.71 -55.17
N LEU A 173 22.93 -35.49 -55.65
CA LEU A 173 23.52 -35.25 -56.97
C LEU A 173 24.97 -35.73 -57.04
N LYS A 174 25.77 -35.45 -56.01
CA LYS A 174 27.14 -35.96 -55.89
C LYS A 174 27.18 -37.48 -55.81
N ASP A 175 26.25 -38.11 -55.10
CA ASP A 175 26.12 -39.57 -55.06
C ASP A 175 25.74 -40.17 -56.41
N GLN A 176 24.97 -39.45 -57.24
CA GLN A 176 24.68 -39.87 -58.61
C GLN A 176 25.92 -39.74 -59.49
N GLU A 177 26.65 -38.61 -59.43
CA GLU A 177 27.90 -38.41 -60.15
C GLU A 177 28.92 -39.53 -59.84
N ILE A 178 29.09 -39.89 -58.56
CA ILE A 178 29.98 -40.98 -58.13
C ILE A 178 29.54 -42.32 -58.73
N ARG A 179 28.23 -42.59 -58.77
CA ARG A 179 27.70 -43.84 -59.36
C ARG A 179 27.97 -43.92 -60.86
N THR A 180 27.80 -42.81 -61.57
CA THR A 180 28.12 -42.72 -63.01
C THR A 180 29.61 -42.94 -63.24
N LEU A 181 30.48 -42.21 -62.53
CA LEU A 181 31.93 -42.37 -62.63
C LEU A 181 32.40 -43.80 -62.32
N LYS A 182 31.79 -44.47 -61.33
CA LYS A 182 32.09 -45.88 -61.02
C LYS A 182 31.69 -46.83 -62.16
N THR A 183 30.63 -46.50 -62.88
CA THR A 183 30.18 -47.28 -64.05
C THR A 183 31.13 -47.06 -65.22
N ASP A 184 31.48 -45.81 -65.52
CA ASP A 184 32.43 -45.44 -66.57
C ASP A 184 33.81 -46.05 -66.32
N PHE A 185 34.28 -46.04 -65.06
CA PHE A 185 35.54 -46.67 -64.67
C PHE A 185 35.56 -48.17 -64.97
N LYS A 186 34.50 -48.90 -64.62
CA LYS A 186 34.39 -50.34 -64.91
C LYS A 186 34.38 -50.64 -66.40
N GLU A 187 33.72 -49.80 -67.20
CA GLU A 187 33.71 -49.95 -68.64
C GLU A 187 35.10 -49.67 -69.24
N SER A 188 35.81 -48.66 -68.72
CA SER A 188 37.20 -48.41 -69.10
C SER A 188 38.13 -49.58 -68.76
N GLU A 189 38.00 -50.19 -67.57
CA GLU A 189 38.75 -51.40 -67.20
C GLU A 189 38.46 -52.58 -68.15
N ARG A 190 37.19 -52.76 -68.54
CA ARG A 190 36.77 -53.78 -69.50
C ARG A 190 37.41 -53.56 -70.86
N GLN A 191 37.35 -52.33 -71.38
CA GLN A 191 37.98 -51.96 -72.66
C GLN A 191 39.50 -52.16 -72.61
N ASN A 192 40.15 -51.77 -71.52
CA ASN A 192 41.59 -51.97 -71.33
C ASN A 192 41.95 -53.46 -71.37
N ARG A 193 41.16 -54.32 -70.71
CA ARG A 193 41.35 -55.78 -70.76
C ARG A 193 41.25 -56.32 -72.18
N VAL A 194 40.23 -55.89 -72.94
CA VAL A 194 40.06 -56.30 -74.35
C VAL A 194 41.24 -55.86 -75.22
N LEU A 195 41.73 -54.63 -75.03
CA LEU A 195 42.89 -54.12 -75.77
C LEU A 195 44.15 -54.93 -75.47
N ARG A 196 44.40 -55.26 -74.20
CA ARG A 196 45.53 -56.12 -73.82
C ARG A 196 45.46 -57.49 -74.49
N GLN A 197 44.29 -58.12 -74.49
CA GLN A 197 44.09 -59.40 -75.15
C GLN A 197 44.37 -59.31 -76.66
N ARG A 198 43.89 -58.25 -77.33
CA ARG A 198 44.19 -58.03 -78.76
C ARG A 198 45.68 -57.82 -79.05
N LEU A 199 46.40 -57.15 -78.14
CA LEU A 199 47.85 -56.95 -78.30
C LEU A 199 48.60 -58.28 -78.16
N GLU A 200 48.23 -59.10 -77.18
CA GLU A 200 48.78 -60.45 -77.00
C GLU A 200 48.52 -61.33 -78.24
N ASP A 201 47.30 -61.28 -78.80
CA ASP A 201 46.96 -61.98 -80.04
C ASP A 201 47.84 -61.54 -81.23
N ILE A 202 48.21 -60.26 -81.30
CA ILE A 202 49.09 -59.71 -82.35
C ILE A 202 50.54 -60.16 -82.12
N GLU A 203 51.04 -60.06 -80.89
CA GLU A 203 52.40 -60.48 -80.53
C GLU A 203 52.63 -61.97 -80.84
N PHE A 204 51.59 -62.81 -80.72
CA PHE A 204 51.68 -64.21 -81.10
C PHE A 204 51.62 -64.46 -82.62
N GLN A 205 50.98 -63.56 -83.38
CA GLN A 205 50.87 -63.67 -84.85
C GLN A 205 52.12 -63.15 -85.60
N ALA A 206 52.90 -62.27 -84.99
CA ALA A 206 54.13 -61.70 -85.53
C ALA A 206 55.34 -62.62 -85.34
#